data_AF-A0AAJ1Z370-F1
#
_entry.id   AF-A0AAJ1Z370-F1
#
_cell.length_a   1.000
_cell.length_b   1.000
_cell.length_c   1.000
_cell.angle_alpha   90.00
_cell.angle_beta   90.00
_cell.angle_gamma   90.00
#
_symmetry.space_group_name_H-M   'P 1'
#
loop_
_entity.id
_entity.type
_entity.pdbx_description
1 polymer ?
#
loop_
_entity_poly.entity_id
_entity_poly.type
_entity_poly.pdbx_seq_one_letter_code
_entity_poly.pdbx_strand_id
1 'polypeptide(L)' 'MRKISKIVICVGALIMIILGMIVHDTWKDRIYFSLAVLFVTVLSLLWNIVAHNIVDKLRKMENK' A
#
# COMPACT_ATOMS: atom_id res chain seq x y z
N MET A 1 -13.38 7.54 -3.55
CA MET A 1 -12.16 6.93 -2.94
C MET A 1 -11.56 5.74 -3.69
N ARG A 2 -12.32 4.93 -4.46
CA ARG A 2 -11.76 3.76 -5.21
C ARG A 2 -10.59 4.08 -6.16
N LYS A 3 -10.54 5.29 -6.74
CA LYS A 3 -9.41 5.75 -7.58
C LYS A 3 -8.11 5.89 -6.78
N ILE A 4 -8.16 6.38 -5.55
CA ILE A 4 -6.98 6.61 -4.71
C ILE A 4 -6.39 5.27 -4.25
N SER A 5 -7.21 4.32 -3.81
CA SER A 5 -6.73 2.97 -3.47
C SER A 5 -6.09 2.26 -4.66
N LYS A 6 -6.65 2.40 -5.87
CA LYS A 6 -6.02 1.86 -7.09
C LYS A 6 -4.64 2.46 -7.37
N ILE A 7 -4.51 3.79 -7.21
CA ILE A 7 -3.24 4.48 -7.38
C ILE A 7 -2.20 4.00 -6.36
N VAL A 8 -2.59 3.89 -5.08
CA VAL A 8 -1.69 3.42 -4.01
C VAL A 8 -1.22 1.98 -4.26
N ILE A 9 -2.11 1.08 -4.69
CA ILE A 9 -1.76 -0.32 -5.00
C ILE A 9 -0.84 -0.38 -6.23
N CYS A 10 -1.14 0.39 -7.29
CA CYS A 10 -0.30 0.45 -8.48
C CYS A 10 1.09 1.02 -8.18
N VAL A 11 1.17 2.11 -7.40
CA VAL A 11 2.44 2.72 -7.01
C VAL A 11 3.23 1.80 -6.09
N GLY A 12 2.57 1.13 -5.13
CA GLY A 12 3.17 0.12 -4.28
C GLY A 12 3.78 -1.02 -5.10
N ALA A 13 3.06 -1.58 -6.07
CA ALA A 13 3.56 -2.63 -6.94
C ALA A 13 4.75 -2.17 -7.81
N LEU A 14 4.70 -0.94 -8.35
CA LEU A 14 5.77 -0.39 -9.17
C LEU A 14 7.09 -0.23 -8.39
N ILE A 15 7.00 0.29 -7.16
CA ILE A 15 8.14 0.48 -6.26
C ILE A 15 8.79 -0.87 -5.93
N MET A 16 7.98 -1.90 -5.71
CA MET A 16 8.44 -3.25 -5.37
C MET A 16 9.20 -3.91 -6.51
N ILE A 17 8.75 -3.70 -7.76
CA ILE A 17 9.42 -4.22 -8.96
C ILE A 17 10.77 -3.52 -9.17
N ILE A 18 10.81 -2.19 -9.08
CA ILE A 18 12.05 -1.42 -9.26
C ILE A 18 13.08 -1.80 -8.21
N LEU A 19 12.65 -1.88 -6.94
CA LEU A 19 13.53 -2.16 -5.83
C LEU A 19 14.01 -3.63 -5.88
N GLY A 20 13.20 -4.56 -6.42
CA GLY A 20 13.60 -5.96 -6.64
C GLY A 20 14.62 -6.13 -7.77
N MET A 21 14.56 -5.29 -8.81
CA MET A 21 15.57 -5.25 -9.88
C MET A 21 16.91 -4.69 -9.40
N ILE A 22 16.90 -3.70 -8.50
CA ILE A 22 18.12 -3.06 -7.97
C ILE A 22 18.83 -3.94 -6.91
N VAL A 23 18.06 -4.67 -6.11
CA VAL A 23 18.55 -5.45 -4.95
C VAL A 23 19.14 -6.83 -5.31
N HIS A 24 19.00 -7.27 -6.56
CA HIS A 24 19.43 -8.61 -6.98
C HIS A 24 20.93 -8.92 -6.68
N ASP A 25 21.77 -7.90 -6.51
CA ASP A 25 23.22 -8.03 -6.36
C ASP A 25 23.74 -8.16 -4.91
N THR A 26 22.90 -7.96 -3.87
CA THR A 26 23.38 -7.92 -2.47
C THR A 26 22.45 -8.64 -1.49
N TRP A 27 23.00 -9.64 -0.78
CA TRP A 27 22.26 -10.49 0.17
C TRP A 27 21.70 -9.72 1.38
N LYS A 28 22.41 -8.66 1.80
CA LYS A 28 21.99 -7.80 2.90
C LYS A 28 20.77 -6.96 2.52
N ASP A 29 20.74 -6.46 1.28
CA ASP A 29 19.66 -5.64 0.75
C ASP A 29 18.37 -6.42 0.51
N ARG A 30 18.44 -7.75 0.31
CA ARG A 30 17.22 -8.59 0.28
C ARG A 30 16.41 -8.52 1.58
N ILE A 31 17.07 -8.42 2.73
CA ILE A 31 16.38 -8.36 4.02
C ILE A 31 15.66 -7.00 4.17
N TYR A 32 16.34 -5.91 3.83
CA TYR A 32 15.75 -4.57 3.83
C TYR A 32 14.61 -4.43 2.82
N PHE A 33 14.78 -5.03 1.64
CA PHE A 33 13.75 -5.11 0.62
C PHE A 33 12.51 -5.85 1.13
N SER A 34 12.70 -7.04 1.71
CA SER A 34 11.60 -7.84 2.25
C SER A 34 10.87 -7.12 3.40
N LEU A 35 11.61 -6.38 4.22
CA LEU A 35 11.04 -5.55 5.28
C LEU A 35 10.23 -4.37 4.71
N ALA A 36 10.74 -3.70 3.66
CA ALA A 36 10.04 -2.60 2.99
C ALA A 36 8.74 -3.09 2.31
N VAL A 37 8.79 -4.27 1.67
CA VAL A 37 7.64 -4.98 1.12
C VAL A 37 6.57 -5.24 2.19
N LEU A 38 7.00 -5.77 3.34
CA LEU A 38 6.12 -6.05 4.47
C LEU A 38 5.49 -4.76 4.99
N PHE A 39 6.27 -3.70 5.12
CA PHE A 39 5.82 -2.40 5.61
C PHE A 39 4.78 -1.74 4.68
N VAL A 40 5.03 -1.75 3.36
CA VAL A 40 4.09 -1.25 2.35
C VAL A 40 2.78 -2.05 2.36
N THR A 41 2.86 -3.36 2.59
CA THR A 41 1.69 -4.24 2.71
C THR A 41 0.84 -3.87 3.93
N VAL A 42 1.48 -3.67 5.09
CA VAL A 42 0.80 -3.24 6.33
C VAL A 42 0.16 -1.86 6.16
N LEU A 43 0.87 -0.91 5.53
CA LEU A 43 0.32 0.42 5.23
C LEU A 43 -0.89 0.35 4.30
N SER A 44 -0.87 -0.53 3.30
CA SER A 44 -2.01 -0.73 2.39
C SER A 44 -3.23 -1.31 3.13
N LEU A 45 -3.01 -2.24 4.06
CA LEU A 45 -4.08 -2.79 4.91
C LEU A 45 -4.67 -1.72 5.83
N LEU A 46 -3.83 -0.93 6.49
CA LEU A 46 -4.27 0.19 7.33
C LEU A 46 -5.07 1.21 6.53
N TRP A 47 -4.58 1.58 5.34
CA TRP A 47 -5.28 2.50 4.45
C TRP A 47 -6.63 1.95 4.00
N ASN A 48 -6.74 0.64 3.74
CA ASN A 48 -8.00 0.00 3.38
C ASN A 48 -9.03 0.09 4.52
N ILE A 49 -8.61 -0.13 5.78
CA ILE A 49 -9.48 -0.01 6.96
C ILE A 49 -9.93 1.44 7.15
N VAL A 50 -9.00 2.39 7.09
CA VAL A 50 -9.29 3.83 7.24
C VAL A 50 -10.23 4.29 6.13
N ALA A 51 -9.97 3.92 4.88
CA ALA A 51 -10.84 4.27 3.75
C ALA A 51 -12.25 3.71 3.92
N HIS A 52 -12.38 2.46 4.40
CA HIS A 52 -13.68 1.86 4.67
C HIS A 52 -14.42 2.63 5.76
N ASN A 53 -13.74 3.01 6.83
CA ASN A 53 -14.32 3.74 7.95
C ASN A 53 -14.76 5.18 7.57
N ILE A 54 -14.00 5.86 6.71
CA ILE A 54 -14.37 7.19 6.19
C ILE A 54 -15.55 7.07 5.22
N VAL A 55 -15.56 6.08 4.33
CA VAL A 55 -16.71 5.81 3.44
C VAL A 55 -17.97 5.53 4.23
N ASP A 56 -17.86 4.74 5.30
CA ASP A 56 -19.00 4.39 6.16
C ASP A 56 -19.55 5.65 6.85
N LYS A 57 -18.67 6.48 7.43
CA LYS A 57 -19.07 7.78 8.00
C LYS A 57 -19.71 8.72 6.97
N LEU A 58 -19.17 8.80 5.77
CA LEU A 58 -19.72 9.64 4.69
C LEU A 58 -21.11 9.16 4.25
N ARG A 59 -21.30 7.85 4.02
CA ARG A 59 -22.63 7.28 3.70
C ARG A 59 -23.67 7.55 4.79
N LYS A 60 -23.23 7.55 6.05
CA LYS A 60 -24.09 7.85 7.20
C LYS A 60 -24.50 9.32 7.28
N MET A 61 -23.69 10.24 6.75
CA MET A 61 -24.05 11.65 6.61
C MET A 61 -24.92 11.93 5.38
N GLU A 62 -24.74 11.19 4.28
CA GLU A 62 -25.55 11.35 3.05
C GLU A 62 -26.99 10.86 3.19
N ASN A 63 -27.25 9.90 4.10
CA ASN A 63 -28.61 9.39 4.38
C ASN A 63 -29.36 10.19 5.47
N LYS A 64 -28.85 11.35 5.87
CA LYS A 64 -29.49 12.25 6.85
C LYS A 64 -29.81 13.59 6.22
#